data_AF-A0A401U567-F1
#
_entry.id   AF-A0A401U567-F1
#
_cell.length_a   1.000
_cell.length_b   1.000
_cell.length_c   1.000
_cell.angle_alpha   90.00
_cell.angle_beta   90.00
_cell.angle_gamma   90.00
#
_symmetry.space_group_name_H-M   'P 1'
#
loop_
_entity.id
_entity.type
_entity.pdbx_description
1 polymer ?
#
loop_
_entity_poly.entity_id
_entity_poly.type
_entity_poly.pdbx_seq_one_letter_code
_entity_poly.pdbx_strand_id
1 'polypeptide(L)'
;MSYPHVLLDHVQLILLLLGEELKSYKFFSTLRSIGLDDAFFQSDLGSFILVKVGLDEDSNEVQDRYYHLLAQYSEPLQASEASVRECAFSCYLALVAKA
;
A
#
# COMPACT_ATOMS: atom_id res chain seq x y z
N MET A 1 0.73 -11.18 -21.79
CA MET A 1 1.74 -10.33 -21.11
C MET A 1 2.59 -11.24 -20.26
N SER A 2 3.84 -11.43 -20.62
CA SER A 2 4.75 -12.30 -19.86
C SER A 2 5.35 -11.46 -18.74
N TYR A 3 5.05 -11.78 -17.48
CA TYR A 3 5.81 -11.22 -16.37
C TYR A 3 7.15 -11.97 -16.37
N PRO A 4 8.28 -11.32 -16.73
CA PRO A 4 9.56 -11.98 -16.56
C PRO A 4 9.72 -12.22 -15.06
N HIS A 5 10.00 -13.46 -14.67
CA HIS A 5 10.40 -13.83 -13.32
C HIS A 5 11.74 -13.16 -12.98
N VAL A 6 11.71 -11.85 -12.81
CA VAL A 6 12.77 -11.11 -12.14
C VAL A 6 12.53 -11.41 -10.67
N LEU A 7 13.48 -12.10 -10.04
CA LEU A 7 13.60 -12.15 -8.59
C LEU A 7 13.79 -10.70 -8.14
N LEU A 8 12.68 -9.99 -7.91
CA LEU A 8 12.68 -8.65 -7.34
C LEU A 8 13.34 -8.76 -5.97
N ASP A 9 14.28 -7.85 -5.70
CA ASP A 9 14.82 -7.68 -4.37
C ASP A 9 13.68 -7.50 -3.35
N HIS A 10 13.86 -7.95 -2.12
CA HIS A 10 12.81 -7.96 -1.09
C HIS A 10 12.16 -6.58 -0.93
N VAL A 11 12.98 -5.52 -0.95
CA VAL A 11 12.51 -4.13 -0.87
C VAL A 11 11.74 -3.73 -2.13
N GLN A 12 12.21 -4.12 -3.32
CA GLN A 12 11.53 -3.80 -4.58
C GLN A 12 10.14 -4.44 -4.65
N LEU A 13 10.01 -5.68 -4.16
CA LEU A 13 8.72 -6.34 -4.06
C LEU A 13 7.78 -5.60 -3.08
N ILE A 14 8.26 -5.22 -1.90
CA ILE A 14 7.47 -4.45 -0.93
C ILE A 14 7.01 -3.12 -1.52
N LEU A 15 7.89 -2.39 -2.19
CA LEU A 15 7.56 -1.13 -2.85
C LEU A 15 6.54 -1.29 -3.96
N LEU A 16 6.63 -2.38 -4.73
CA LEU A 16 5.65 -2.70 -5.76
C LEU A 16 4.27 -2.97 -5.14
N LEU A 17 4.20 -3.80 -4.09
CA LEU A 17 2.96 -4.12 -3.40
C LEU A 17 2.34 -2.89 -2.75
N LEU A 18 3.14 -2.08 -2.03
CA LEU A 18 2.68 -0.79 -1.49
C LEU A 18 2.13 0.15 -2.57
N GLY A 19 2.73 0.15 -3.76
CA GLY A 19 2.21 0.91 -4.90
C GLY A 19 0.83 0.43 -5.35
N GLU A 20 0.60 -0.88 -5.40
CA GLU A 20 -0.72 -1.46 -5.69
C GLU A 20 -1.74 -1.15 -4.58
N GLU A 21 -1.32 -1.23 -3.31
CA GLU A 21 -2.16 -0.85 -2.17
C GLU A 21 -2.63 0.59 -2.24
N LEU A 22 -1.71 1.53 -2.48
CA LEU A 22 -2.02 2.96 -2.49
C LEU A 22 -3.00 3.30 -3.61
N LYS A 23 -2.86 2.65 -4.78
CA LYS A 23 -3.81 2.78 -5.89
C LYS A 23 -5.19 2.22 -5.51
N SER A 24 -5.22 1.00 -4.97
CA SER A 24 -6.44 0.34 -4.51
C SER A 24 -7.17 1.22 -3.48
N TYR A 25 -6.44 1.67 -2.45
CA TYR A 25 -6.97 2.53 -1.40
C TYR A 25 -7.52 3.85 -1.94
N LYS A 26 -6.78 4.54 -2.82
CA LYS A 26 -7.28 5.79 -3.45
C LYS A 26 -8.55 5.57 -4.24
N PHE A 27 -8.59 4.50 -5.04
CA PHE A 27 -9.75 4.17 -5.85
C PHE A 27 -10.98 3.92 -4.97
N PHE A 28 -10.89 3.02 -4.00
CA PHE A 28 -12.03 2.67 -3.15
C PHE A 28 -12.43 3.80 -2.18
N SER A 29 -11.48 4.59 -1.68
CA SER A 29 -11.81 5.78 -0.87
C SER A 29 -12.54 6.84 -1.71
N THR A 30 -12.18 6.99 -2.99
CA THR A 30 -12.88 7.88 -3.92
C THR A 30 -14.29 7.37 -4.23
N LEU A 31 -14.47 6.06 -4.43
CA LEU A 31 -15.80 5.48 -4.59
C LEU A 31 -16.67 5.69 -3.35
N ARG A 32 -16.11 5.46 -2.16
CA ARG A 32 -16.81 5.67 -0.89
C ARG A 32 -17.22 7.13 -0.70
N SER A 33 -16.36 8.09 -1.08
CA SER A 33 -16.67 9.51 -0.93
C SER A 33 -17.82 9.99 -1.82
N ILE A 34 -18.14 9.26 -2.89
CA ILE A 34 -19.30 9.51 -3.76
C ILE A 34 -20.50 8.61 -3.43
N GLY A 35 -20.46 7.87 -2.31
CA GLY A 35 -21.54 6.99 -1.86
C GLY A 35 -21.61 5.64 -2.57
N LEU A 36 -20.51 5.19 -3.19
CA LEU A 36 -20.36 3.85 -3.77
C LEU A 36 -19.48 3.00 -2.82
N ASP A 37 -20.08 2.51 -1.75
CA ASP A 37 -19.41 1.76 -0.67
C ASP A 37 -19.59 0.23 -0.76
N ASP A 38 -20.45 -0.27 -1.65
CA ASP A 38 -20.72 -1.70 -1.88
C ASP A 38 -19.63 -2.45 -2.69
N ALA A 39 -18.36 -2.11 -2.50
CA ALA A 39 -17.26 -2.78 -3.17
C ALA A 39 -16.86 -4.08 -2.44
N PHE A 40 -17.26 -5.24 -2.99
CA PHE A 40 -16.99 -6.57 -2.40
C PHE A 40 -15.55 -7.07 -2.56
N PHE A 41 -14.76 -6.49 -3.47
CA PHE A 41 -13.43 -6.97 -3.81
C PHE A 41 -12.41 -5.83 -3.74
N GLN A 42 -11.95 -5.54 -2.52
CA GLN A 42 -10.74 -4.76 -2.30
C GLN A 42 -9.60 -5.72 -1.99
N SER A 43 -8.55 -5.71 -2.82
CA SER A 43 -7.35 -6.49 -2.53
C SER A 43 -6.72 -5.96 -1.25
N ASP A 44 -6.53 -6.84 -0.27
CA ASP A 44 -5.77 -6.60 0.94
C ASP A 44 -4.43 -7.34 0.83
N LEU A 45 -3.36 -6.61 0.59
CA LEU A 45 -1.98 -7.11 0.60
C LEU A 45 -1.25 -6.61 1.87
N GLY A 46 -1.95 -5.94 2.79
CA GLY A 46 -1.40 -5.25 3.94
C GLY A 46 -0.73 -6.22 4.90
N SER A 47 -1.42 -7.30 5.24
CA SER A 47 -0.87 -8.41 6.03
C SER A 47 0.46 -8.93 5.46
N PHE A 48 0.48 -9.20 4.15
CA PHE A 48 1.69 -9.69 3.49
C PHE A 48 2.83 -8.66 3.51
N ILE A 49 2.54 -7.37 3.30
CA ILE A 49 3.54 -6.30 3.39
C ILE A 49 4.10 -6.19 4.80
N LEU A 50 3.25 -6.21 5.83
CA LEU A 50 3.65 -6.10 7.23
C LEU A 50 4.58 -7.26 7.64
N VAL A 51 4.20 -8.49 7.30
CA VAL A 51 5.04 -9.68 7.52
C VAL A 51 6.38 -9.56 6.80
N LYS A 52 6.39 -9.05 5.55
CA LYS A 52 7.63 -8.88 4.77
C LYS A 52 8.55 -7.79 5.31
N VAL A 53 8.00 -6.78 5.98
CA VAL A 53 8.75 -5.72 6.67
C VAL A 53 9.21 -6.16 8.07
N GLY A 54 8.71 -7.29 8.57
CA GLY A 54 9.06 -7.84 9.89
C GLY A 54 8.25 -7.23 11.03
N LEU A 55 7.08 -6.65 10.72
CA LEU A 55 6.14 -6.13 11.71
C LEU A 55 5.13 -7.22 12.08
N ASP A 56 4.76 -7.25 13.35
CA ASP A 56 3.73 -8.16 13.87
C ASP A 56 2.34 -7.70 13.41
N GLU A 57 1.73 -8.49 12.53
CA GLU A 57 0.42 -8.20 11.95
C GLU A 57 -0.75 -8.39 12.93
N ASP A 58 -0.54 -9.10 14.05
CA ASP A 58 -1.57 -9.36 15.06
C ASP A 58 -1.79 -8.17 16.02
N SER A 59 -0.91 -7.16 15.95
CA SER A 59 -1.08 -5.93 16.71
C SER A 59 -2.04 -4.98 15.99
N ASN A 60 -3.21 -4.75 16.58
CA ASN A 60 -4.16 -3.74 16.10
C ASN A 60 -3.48 -2.36 15.89
N GLU A 61 -2.50 -2.00 16.73
CA GLU A 61 -1.77 -0.74 16.60
C GLU A 61 -0.93 -0.65 15.31
N VAL A 62 -0.35 -1.78 14.88
CA VAL A 62 0.42 -1.87 13.63
C VAL A 62 -0.50 -1.73 12.43
N GLN A 63 -1.64 -2.41 12.45
CA GLN A 63 -2.65 -2.34 11.39
C GLN A 63 -3.24 -0.93 11.27
N ASP A 64 -3.66 -0.32 12.39
CA ASP A 64 -4.21 1.04 12.42
C ASP A 64 -3.21 2.06 11.87
N ARG A 65 -1.94 1.94 12.28
CA ARG A 65 -0.87 2.78 11.74
C ARG A 65 -0.68 2.55 10.25
N TYR A 66 -0.70 1.31 9.80
CA TYR A 66 -0.56 0.98 8.38
C TYR A 66 -1.68 1.62 7.55
N TYR A 67 -2.94 1.50 7.96
CA TYR A 67 -4.07 2.13 7.27
C TYR A 67 -3.99 3.66 7.32
N HIS A 68 -3.52 4.24 8.43
CA HIS A 68 -3.27 5.69 8.49
C HIS A 68 -2.22 6.14 7.46
N LEU A 69 -1.13 5.39 7.32
CA LEU A 69 -0.10 5.67 6.32
C LEU A 69 -0.66 5.55 4.90
N LEU A 70 -1.45 4.51 4.61
CA LEU A 70 -2.14 4.37 3.32
C LEU A 70 -3.03 5.56 3.02
N ALA A 71 -3.83 6.02 3.98
CA ALA A 71 -4.67 7.19 3.82
C ALA A 71 -3.84 8.44 3.50
N GLN A 72 -2.79 8.69 4.29
CA GLN A 72 -1.92 9.86 4.14
C GLN A 72 -1.17 9.89 2.80
N TYR A 73 -0.61 8.75 2.35
CA TYR A 73 0.22 8.70 1.15
C TYR A 73 -0.57 8.43 -0.14
N SER A 74 -1.85 8.04 -0.06
CA SER A 74 -2.73 7.88 -1.23
C SER A 74 -3.39 9.19 -1.68
N GLU A 75 -3.55 10.15 -0.76
CA GLU A 75 -4.15 11.46 -1.06
C GLU A 75 -3.38 12.23 -2.18
N PRO A 76 -2.05 12.44 -2.10
CA PRO A 76 -1.31 13.18 -3.13
C PRO A 76 -1.11 12.39 -4.43
N LEU A 77 -1.40 11.09 -4.45
CA LEU A 77 -1.09 10.17 -5.55
C LEU A 77 -1.70 10.65 -6.87
N GLN A 78 -0.89 10.82 -7.91
CA GLN A 78 -1.34 11.16 -9.25
C GLN A 78 -1.37 9.90 -10.13
N ALA A 79 -2.08 9.97 -11.25
CA ALA A 79 -2.13 8.89 -12.25
C ALA A 79 -0.83 8.82 -13.07
N SER A 80 0.31 8.64 -12.40
CA SER A 80 1.64 8.49 -13.00
C SER A 80 2.50 7.50 -12.23
N GLU A 81 3.31 6.71 -12.94
CA GLU A 81 4.20 5.73 -12.31
C GLU A 81 5.20 6.37 -11.34
N ALA A 82 5.70 7.57 -11.67
CA ALA A 82 6.62 8.32 -10.82
C ALA A 82 5.96 8.69 -9.48
N SER A 83 4.73 9.21 -9.51
CA SER A 83 4.00 9.57 -8.30
C SER A 83 3.72 8.35 -7.41
N VAL A 84 3.31 7.22 -8.02
CA VAL A 84 3.10 5.97 -7.28
C VAL A 84 4.38 5.50 -6.61
N ARG A 85 5.51 5.54 -7.32
CA ARG A 85 6.81 5.12 -6.79
C ARG A 85 7.27 6.00 -5.63
N GLU A 86 7.15 7.32 -5.76
CA GLU A 86 7.51 8.28 -4.71
C GLU A 86 6.65 8.11 -3.45
N CYS A 87 5.34 7.95 -3.62
CA CYS A 87 4.42 7.74 -2.50
C CYS A 87 4.66 6.38 -1.83
N ALA A 88 4.86 5.31 -2.60
CA ALA A 88 5.17 3.99 -2.07
C ALA A 88 6.49 3.98 -1.29
N PHE A 89 7.53 4.65 -1.82
CA PHE A 89 8.81 4.78 -1.14
C PHE A 89 8.70 5.59 0.16
N SER A 90 7.96 6.70 0.13
CA SER A 90 7.73 7.53 1.33
C SER A 90 6.94 6.76 2.40
N CYS A 91 5.90 6.02 1.98
CA CYS A 91 5.12 5.15 2.85
C CYS A 91 5.99 4.05 3.47
N TYR A 92 6.84 3.39 2.66
CA TYR A 92 7.78 2.38 3.13
C TYR A 92 8.74 2.94 4.19
N LEU A 93 9.36 4.10 3.92
CA LEU A 93 10.24 4.77 4.89
C LEU A 93 9.51 5.08 6.20
N ALA A 94 8.28 5.59 6.13
CA ALA A 94 7.47 5.88 7.30
C ALA A 94 7.04 4.61 8.06
N LEU A 95 6.89 3.48 7.37
CA LEU A 95 6.58 2.18 7.95
C LEU A 95 7.78 1.63 8.74
N VAL A 96 8.99 1.68 8.17
CA VAL A 96 10.22 1.16 8.81
C VAL A 96 10.83 2.11 9.84
N ALA A 97 10.63 3.43 9.73
CA ALA A 97 11.26 4.42 10.61
C ALA A 97 10.74 4.43 12.06
N LYS A 98 9.68 3.68 12.37
CA LYS A 98 9.19 3.47 13.74
C LYS A 98 8.89 1.98 14.00
N ALA A 99 9.65 1.08 13.38
CA ALA A 99 9.70 -0.33 13.77
C ALA A 99 10.69 -0.51 14.93
#